data_AF-S8ANJ8-F1
#
_entry.id   AF-S8ANJ8-F1
#
_cell.length_a   1.000
_cell.length_b   1.000
_cell.length_c   1.000
_cell.angle_alpha   90.00
_cell.angle_beta   90.00
_cell.angle_gamma   90.00
#
_symmetry.space_group_name_H-M   'P 1'
#
loop_
_entity.id
_entity.type
_entity.pdbx_description
1 polymer ?
#
loop_
_entity_poly.entity_id
_entity_poly.type
_entity_poly.pdbx_seq_one_letter_code
_entity_poly.pdbx_strand_id
1 'polypeptide(L)'
;MFSRSVIAAARRAAVAPTFRPVARRAFSASVVARGGGGKHHAESHETGPGSLKPLSEIKSPSDLFGPGAQPGTVPTDLEQATGLERLEILGKMEGVDIFDMKPLDASRMGTMENPIIAKGYGEEHYVGCTGFPADSHVTMWLTLSRERPLERCTECGNVIKMEYVGPEDAHSDAQPDAKTMADFVKPEYYYN
;
A
#
# COMPACT_ATOMS: atom_id res chain seq x y z
N MET A 1 51.36 -61.47 -12.75
CA MET A 1 50.45 -62.03 -13.77
C MET A 1 50.53 -61.17 -15.00
N PHE A 2 50.79 -61.84 -16.13
CA PHE A 2 51.04 -61.27 -17.43
C PHE A 2 49.79 -60.64 -18.07
N SER A 3 50.08 -59.77 -19.06
CA SER A 3 49.42 -59.75 -20.39
C SER A 3 48.08 -58.99 -20.50
N ARG A 4 47.82 -58.12 -21.49
CA ARG A 4 48.48 -57.74 -22.76
C ARG A 4 47.84 -56.39 -23.23
N SER A 5 48.63 -55.42 -23.71
CA SER A 5 48.75 -54.99 -25.13
C SER A 5 47.59 -54.08 -25.62
N VAL A 6 47.72 -53.08 -26.50
CA VAL A 6 48.30 -52.99 -27.86
C VAL A 6 48.19 -51.50 -28.31
N ILE A 7 49.24 -50.93 -28.96
CA ILE A 7 49.31 -50.17 -30.25
C ILE A 7 48.22 -49.08 -30.51
N ALA A 8 48.39 -47.87 -31.05
CA ALA A 8 49.34 -47.24 -31.97
C ALA A 8 49.17 -45.70 -31.97
N ALA A 9 50.14 -45.04 -32.62
CA ALA A 9 50.25 -43.64 -33.00
C ALA A 9 49.03 -42.98 -33.68
N ALA A 10 48.91 -41.65 -33.53
CA ALA A 10 48.69 -40.73 -34.65
C ALA A 10 48.96 -39.26 -34.25
N ARG A 11 49.74 -38.56 -35.08
CA ARG A 11 49.90 -37.10 -35.09
C ARG A 11 48.60 -36.44 -35.55
N ARG A 12 48.20 -35.32 -34.95
CA ARG A 12 47.35 -34.25 -35.54
C ARG A 12 47.56 -32.98 -34.70
N ALA A 13 48.33 -32.03 -35.22
CA ALA A 13 47.84 -30.82 -35.89
C ALA A 13 47.33 -29.78 -34.87
N ALA A 14 48.15 -28.74 -34.66
CA ALA A 14 47.75 -27.53 -33.98
C ALA A 14 46.63 -26.85 -34.77
N VAL A 15 45.42 -26.86 -34.21
CA VAL A 15 44.30 -26.04 -34.68
C VAL A 15 43.90 -25.18 -33.49
N ALA A 16 44.18 -23.89 -33.60
CA ALA A 16 43.66 -22.90 -32.68
C ALA A 16 42.15 -22.74 -32.91
N PRO A 17 41.31 -22.76 -31.85
CA PRO A 17 40.03 -22.10 -31.87
C PRO A 17 40.09 -20.86 -30.96
N THR A 18 40.09 -19.71 -31.63
CA THR A 18 39.32 -18.51 -31.27
C THR A 18 38.57 -18.56 -29.93
N PHE A 19 39.22 -18.12 -28.85
CA PHE A 19 38.51 -17.70 -27.65
C PHE A 19 37.96 -16.29 -27.88
N ARG A 20 36.65 -16.18 -28.07
CA ARG A 20 35.91 -14.92 -28.00
C ARG A 20 35.96 -14.41 -26.56
N PRO A 21 36.50 -13.22 -26.26
CA PRO A 21 36.30 -12.62 -24.94
C PRO A 21 34.83 -12.21 -24.80
N VAL A 22 34.17 -12.76 -23.79
CA VAL A 22 32.83 -12.35 -23.34
C VAL A 22 32.89 -10.86 -22.98
N ALA A 23 32.09 -10.06 -23.68
CA ALA A 23 31.97 -8.63 -23.45
C ALA A 23 31.62 -8.37 -21.97
N ARG A 24 32.52 -7.68 -21.25
CA ARG A 24 32.20 -7.07 -19.96
C ARG A 24 31.07 -6.06 -20.22
N ARG A 25 29.89 -6.29 -19.63
CA ARG A 25 28.80 -5.32 -19.63
C ARG A 25 29.34 -4.00 -19.05
N ALA A 26 29.39 -2.95 -19.86
CA ALA A 26 29.68 -1.61 -19.40
C ALA A 26 28.50 -1.14 -18.55
N PHE A 27 28.79 -0.61 -17.36
CA PHE A 27 27.81 0.07 -16.52
C PHE A 27 27.16 1.20 -17.32
N SER A 28 25.83 1.18 -17.45
CA SER A 28 25.06 2.33 -17.95
C SER A 28 25.15 3.46 -16.92
N ALA A 29 25.97 4.47 -17.20
CA ALA A 29 25.90 5.74 -16.49
C ALA A 29 24.76 6.57 -17.10
N SER A 30 23.66 6.73 -16.36
CA SER A 30 22.63 7.71 -16.72
C SER A 30 23.16 9.11 -16.38
N VAL A 31 23.32 9.94 -17.41
CA VAL A 31 23.59 11.37 -17.24
C VAL A 31 22.33 12.01 -16.65
N VAL A 32 22.43 12.46 -15.40
CA VAL A 32 21.46 13.38 -14.80
C VAL A 32 21.70 14.76 -15.43
N ALA A 33 20.86 15.13 -16.39
CA ALA A 33 20.75 16.52 -16.80
C ALA A 33 20.10 17.30 -15.64
N ARG A 34 20.94 17.96 -14.82
CA ARG A 34 20.49 19.02 -13.91
C ARG A 34 20.03 20.22 -14.74
N GLY A 35 18.79 20.16 -15.20
CA GLY A 35 18.05 21.33 -15.67
C GLY A 35 17.71 22.24 -14.49
N GLY A 36 17.99 23.53 -14.66
CA GLY A 36 17.95 24.55 -13.61
C GLY A 36 16.59 24.69 -12.92
N GLY A 37 16.64 25.25 -11.71
CA GLY A 37 15.50 25.55 -10.86
C GLY A 37 14.53 26.55 -11.48
N GLY A 38 13.63 26.04 -12.31
CA GLY A 38 12.35 26.67 -12.59
C GLY A 38 11.33 26.16 -11.59
N LYS A 39 10.72 27.08 -10.83
CA LYS A 39 9.50 26.78 -10.10
C LYS A 39 8.45 26.38 -11.14
N HIS A 40 8.17 25.10 -11.27
CA HIS A 40 6.99 24.64 -12.00
C HIS A 40 5.78 25.00 -11.15
N HIS A 41 5.33 26.25 -11.27
CA HIS A 41 3.93 26.56 -11.02
C HIS A 41 3.16 25.73 -12.05
N ALA A 42 2.43 24.72 -11.57
CA ALA A 42 1.46 24.00 -12.38
C ALA A 42 0.37 25.01 -12.75
N GLU A 43 0.52 25.68 -13.89
CA GLU A 43 -0.55 26.44 -14.49
C GLU A 43 -1.57 25.44 -15.03
N SER A 44 -2.80 25.54 -14.51
CA SER A 44 -3.96 24.81 -15.00
C SER A 44 -4.20 25.21 -16.45
N HIS A 45 -3.79 24.36 -17.38
CA HIS A 45 -4.09 24.54 -18.80
C HIS A 45 -5.57 24.24 -19.04
N GLU A 46 -6.39 25.27 -18.89
CA GLU A 46 -7.81 25.31 -19.27
C GLU A 46 -7.95 24.89 -20.74
N THR A 47 -8.36 23.65 -21.00
CA THR A 47 -8.61 23.16 -22.36
C THR A 47 -9.98 22.50 -22.43
N GLY A 48 -10.98 23.26 -22.86
CA GLY A 48 -12.27 22.72 -23.32
C GLY A 48 -13.22 22.20 -22.24
N PRO A 49 -14.46 21.82 -22.62
CA PRO A 49 -15.59 21.67 -21.70
C PRO A 49 -15.41 20.42 -20.82
N GLY A 50 -14.88 20.64 -19.63
CA GLY A 50 -14.67 19.63 -18.60
C GLY A 50 -13.42 19.92 -17.80
N SER A 51 -13.39 21.08 -17.14
CA SER A 51 -12.30 21.47 -16.25
C SER A 51 -12.07 20.39 -15.20
N LEU A 52 -10.82 20.00 -15.00
CA LEU A 52 -10.42 19.03 -13.97
C LEU A 52 -10.71 19.66 -12.60
N LYS A 53 -11.80 19.21 -11.97
CA LYS A 53 -12.12 19.62 -10.61
C LYS A 53 -11.07 19.08 -9.63
N PRO A 54 -10.53 19.90 -8.72
CA PRO A 54 -9.69 19.40 -7.63
C PRO A 54 -10.50 18.49 -6.70
N LEU A 55 -9.82 17.63 -5.94
CA LEU A 55 -10.43 16.65 -5.05
C LEU A 55 -11.40 17.30 -4.05
N SER A 56 -11.10 18.51 -3.59
CA SER A 56 -11.96 19.29 -2.67
C SER A 56 -13.33 19.67 -3.23
N GLU A 57 -13.48 19.70 -4.55
CA GLU A 57 -14.73 20.08 -5.22
C GLU A 57 -15.61 18.86 -5.56
N ILE A 58 -15.10 17.65 -5.39
CA ILE A 58 -15.80 16.40 -5.66
C ILE A 58 -16.73 16.09 -4.50
N LYS A 59 -18.04 16.14 -4.73
CA LYS A 59 -19.06 15.86 -3.69
C LYS A 59 -19.92 14.66 -4.02
N SER A 60 -20.12 14.39 -5.31
CA SER A 60 -21.04 13.36 -5.79
C SER A 60 -20.35 12.42 -6.78
N PRO A 61 -20.85 11.18 -6.95
CA PRO A 61 -20.35 10.26 -7.98
C PRO A 61 -20.44 10.83 -9.40
N SER A 62 -21.38 11.75 -9.66
CA SER A 62 -21.50 12.46 -10.94
C SER A 62 -20.37 13.46 -11.21
N ASP A 63 -19.61 13.89 -10.20
CA ASP A 63 -18.44 14.73 -10.40
C ASP A 63 -17.22 13.93 -10.88
N LEU A 64 -17.30 12.60 -10.84
CA LEU A 64 -16.23 11.68 -11.22
C LEU A 64 -16.26 11.28 -12.70
N PHE A 65 -16.86 12.11 -13.57
CA PHE A 65 -16.78 11.95 -15.01
C PHE A 65 -15.64 12.80 -15.60
N GLY A 66 -14.88 12.21 -16.52
CA GLY A 66 -13.82 12.90 -17.25
C GLY A 66 -14.35 13.79 -18.39
N PRO A 67 -13.52 14.71 -18.90
CA PRO A 67 -13.87 15.59 -20.03
C PRO A 67 -14.06 14.84 -21.37
N GLY A 68 -13.56 13.61 -21.48
CA GLY A 68 -13.50 12.87 -22.73
C GLY A 68 -12.37 13.35 -23.66
N ALA A 69 -11.87 12.44 -24.49
CA ALA A 69 -10.81 12.75 -25.45
C ALA A 69 -11.35 13.28 -26.78
N GLN A 70 -10.52 14.00 -27.53
CA GLN A 70 -10.86 14.47 -28.87
C GLN A 70 -10.97 13.30 -29.86
N PRO A 71 -11.82 13.40 -30.90
CA PRO A 71 -11.91 12.36 -31.91
C PRO A 71 -10.57 12.14 -32.64
N GLY A 72 -10.14 10.89 -32.74
CA GLY A 72 -8.90 10.51 -33.44
C GLY A 72 -7.63 10.52 -32.57
N THR A 73 -7.72 10.90 -31.30
CA THR A 73 -6.61 10.76 -30.33
C THR A 73 -6.81 9.55 -29.43
N VAL A 74 -5.71 8.95 -28.95
CA VAL A 74 -5.77 7.93 -27.90
C VAL A 74 -6.03 8.66 -26.57
N PRO A 75 -7.11 8.32 -25.85
CA PRO A 75 -7.44 8.96 -24.59
C PRO A 75 -6.38 8.66 -23.53
N THR A 76 -6.14 9.64 -22.68
CA THR A 76 -5.36 9.44 -21.45
C THR A 76 -6.25 8.96 -20.31
N ASP A 77 -5.65 8.34 -19.29
CA ASP A 77 -6.38 7.85 -18.11
C ASP A 77 -7.18 8.99 -17.44
N LEU A 78 -6.67 10.22 -17.47
CA LEU A 78 -7.40 11.39 -16.93
C LEU A 78 -8.64 11.78 -17.73
N GLU A 79 -8.70 11.48 -19.02
CA GLU A 79 -9.81 11.87 -19.87
C GLU A 79 -10.94 10.84 -19.84
N GLN A 80 -10.60 9.56 -19.65
CA GLN A 80 -11.54 8.44 -19.78
C GLN A 80 -11.82 7.67 -18.48
N ALA A 81 -11.01 7.82 -17.43
CA ALA A 81 -11.30 7.20 -16.14
C ALA A 81 -12.60 7.75 -15.56
N THR A 82 -13.37 6.87 -14.93
CA THR A 82 -14.65 7.20 -14.29
C THR A 82 -14.77 6.57 -12.92
N GLY A 83 -15.56 7.17 -12.03
CA GLY A 83 -15.86 6.61 -10.71
C GLY A 83 -14.62 6.53 -9.80
N LEU A 84 -14.44 5.38 -9.12
CA LEU A 84 -13.37 5.18 -8.13
C LEU A 84 -11.98 5.26 -8.73
N GLU A 85 -11.80 4.78 -9.97
CA GLU A 85 -10.53 4.88 -10.69
C GLU A 85 -10.10 6.34 -10.84
N ARG A 86 -11.03 7.20 -11.28
CA ARG A 86 -10.77 8.63 -11.41
C ARG A 86 -10.45 9.28 -10.06
N LEU A 87 -11.21 8.94 -9.02
CA LEU A 87 -11.01 9.44 -7.67
C LEU A 87 -9.61 9.08 -7.16
N GLU A 88 -9.16 7.85 -7.37
CA GLU A 88 -7.79 7.40 -7.03
C GLU A 88 -6.73 8.20 -7.80
N ILE A 89 -6.91 8.38 -9.10
CA ILE A 89 -5.97 9.15 -9.94
C ILE A 89 -5.87 10.59 -9.47
N LEU A 90 -6.99 11.26 -9.21
CA LEU A 90 -7.02 12.65 -8.72
C LEU A 90 -6.35 12.76 -7.34
N GLY A 91 -6.61 11.81 -6.43
CA GLY A 91 -5.92 11.75 -5.14
C GLY A 91 -4.41 11.61 -5.30
N LYS A 92 -3.95 10.70 -6.15
CA LYS A 92 -2.52 10.50 -6.43
C LYS A 92 -1.86 11.73 -7.05
N MET A 93 -2.56 12.47 -7.91
CA MET A 93 -2.06 13.73 -8.47
C MET A 93 -1.85 14.81 -7.40
N GLU A 94 -2.74 14.87 -6.40
CA GLU A 94 -2.62 15.78 -5.26
C GLU A 94 -1.71 15.24 -4.15
N GLY A 95 -1.20 14.02 -4.29
CA GLY A 95 -0.34 13.36 -3.29
C GLY A 95 -1.10 12.80 -2.09
N VAL A 96 -2.42 12.63 -2.19
CA VAL A 96 -3.29 12.06 -1.16
C VAL A 96 -3.66 10.62 -1.53
N ASP A 97 -3.31 9.66 -0.66
CA ASP A 97 -3.79 8.29 -0.77
C ASP A 97 -5.18 8.17 -0.14
N ILE A 98 -6.20 8.02 -0.97
CA ILE A 98 -7.61 8.05 -0.51
C ILE A 98 -8.03 6.75 0.15
N PHE A 99 -7.38 5.63 -0.18
CA PHE A 99 -7.74 4.32 0.37
C PHE A 99 -6.86 3.86 1.54
N ASP A 100 -5.96 4.73 2.02
CA ASP A 100 -5.02 4.49 3.13
C ASP A 100 -4.42 3.08 3.12
N MET A 101 -3.53 2.80 2.17
CA MET A 101 -2.89 1.49 2.03
C MET A 101 -1.72 1.26 3.00
N LYS A 102 -1.61 2.08 4.04
CA LYS A 102 -0.51 2.00 5.01
C LYS A 102 -0.75 0.87 6.01
N PRO A 103 0.30 0.14 6.41
CA PRO A 103 0.20 -0.82 7.49
C PRO A 103 -0.05 -0.10 8.82
N LEU A 104 -0.46 -0.87 9.83
CA LEU A 104 -0.53 -0.39 11.21
C LEU A 104 0.81 0.23 11.64
N ASP A 105 0.74 1.37 12.34
CA ASP A 105 1.93 2.00 12.90
C ASP A 105 2.60 1.08 13.94
N ALA A 106 3.81 0.66 13.63
CA ALA A 106 4.66 -0.16 14.50
C ALA A 106 5.92 0.60 14.95
N SER A 107 5.93 1.93 14.85
CA SER A 107 7.07 2.77 15.27
C SER A 107 7.26 2.81 16.79
N ARG A 108 6.21 2.52 17.55
CA ARG A 108 6.20 2.50 19.02
C ARG A 108 5.27 1.41 19.54
N MET A 109 5.43 1.07 20.81
CA MET A 109 4.44 0.26 21.54
C MET A 109 3.31 1.17 22.04
N GLY A 110 2.06 0.81 21.78
CA GLY A 110 0.88 1.44 22.32
C GLY A 110 0.70 1.09 23.80
N THR A 111 0.37 2.09 24.60
CA THR A 111 0.00 1.94 26.02
C THR A 111 -1.45 2.35 26.25
N MET A 112 -1.99 2.11 27.44
CA MET A 112 -3.35 2.54 27.79
C MET A 112 -3.52 4.06 27.71
N GLU A 113 -2.48 4.81 28.12
CA GLU A 113 -2.47 6.28 28.07
C GLU A 113 -2.21 6.79 26.64
N ASN A 114 -1.41 6.08 25.85
CA ASN A 114 -1.04 6.46 24.49
C ASN A 114 -1.17 5.27 23.52
N PRO A 115 -2.40 4.90 23.14
CA PRO A 115 -2.64 3.76 22.25
C PRO A 115 -2.21 4.07 20.81
N ILE A 116 -1.99 3.04 20.00
CA ILE A 116 -1.88 3.18 18.53
C ILE A 116 -3.27 3.49 17.99
N ILE A 117 -3.41 4.55 17.18
CA ILE A 117 -4.70 4.93 16.62
C ILE A 117 -4.90 4.22 15.28
N ALA A 118 -6.00 3.47 15.16
CA ALA A 118 -6.45 2.86 13.92
C ALA A 118 -7.73 3.57 13.45
N LYS A 119 -7.73 4.10 12.23
CA LYS A 119 -8.88 4.80 11.68
C LYS A 119 -9.88 3.79 11.11
N GLY A 120 -11.06 3.74 11.69
CA GLY A 120 -12.14 2.88 11.24
C GLY A 120 -13.29 3.67 10.62
N TYR A 121 -13.87 3.13 9.56
CA TYR A 121 -15.02 3.71 8.86
C TYR A 121 -16.32 2.91 9.07
N GLY A 122 -16.24 1.73 9.68
CA GLY A 122 -17.37 0.84 9.99
C GLY A 122 -17.79 0.86 11.46
N GLU A 123 -18.66 -0.06 11.84
CA GLU A 123 -18.93 -0.38 13.25
C GLU A 123 -17.79 -1.17 13.88
N GLU A 124 -17.22 -2.09 13.12
CA GLU A 124 -16.05 -2.88 13.47
C GLU A 124 -14.87 -2.55 12.56
N HIS A 125 -13.66 -2.70 13.11
CA HIS A 125 -12.41 -2.59 12.38
C HIS A 125 -11.44 -3.67 12.85
N TYR A 126 -10.98 -4.48 11.90
CA TYR A 126 -10.04 -5.57 12.15
C TYR A 126 -8.61 -5.08 11.98
N VAL A 127 -7.78 -5.30 13.00
CA VAL A 127 -6.39 -4.88 13.01
C VAL A 127 -5.49 -6.09 13.26
N GLY A 128 -4.48 -6.27 12.41
CA GLY A 128 -3.45 -7.29 12.58
C GLY A 128 -2.23 -6.74 13.30
N CYS A 129 -1.99 -7.21 14.53
CA CYS A 129 -0.78 -6.87 15.27
C CYS A 129 0.31 -7.92 15.03
N THR A 130 1.46 -7.51 14.48
CA THR A 130 2.66 -8.35 14.29
C THR A 130 3.73 -8.10 15.37
N GLY A 131 3.39 -7.31 16.39
CA GLY A 131 4.25 -6.99 17.53
C GLY A 131 5.07 -5.72 17.41
N PHE A 132 5.82 -5.43 18.47
CA PHE A 132 6.77 -4.33 18.55
C PHE A 132 8.12 -4.83 19.12
N PRO A 133 9.23 -4.74 18.37
CA PRO A 133 9.36 -4.27 16.98
C PRO A 133 8.49 -5.04 15.97
N ALA A 134 8.22 -4.47 14.81
CA ALA A 134 7.38 -5.09 13.78
C ALA A 134 7.86 -6.51 13.44
N ASP A 135 6.91 -7.44 13.27
CA ASP A 135 7.17 -8.86 12.98
C ASP A 135 7.91 -9.62 14.10
N SER A 136 7.75 -9.17 15.35
CA SER A 136 8.31 -9.87 16.52
C SER A 136 7.49 -11.10 16.94
N HIS A 137 6.24 -11.19 16.51
CA HIS A 137 5.41 -12.36 16.73
C HIS A 137 4.38 -12.60 15.61
N VAL A 138 3.68 -13.74 15.68
CA VAL A 138 2.68 -14.13 14.68
C VAL A 138 1.52 -13.14 14.69
N THR A 139 0.96 -12.82 13.51
CA THR A 139 -0.16 -11.89 13.40
C THR A 139 -1.32 -12.26 14.30
N MET A 140 -1.56 -11.43 15.32
CA MET A 140 -2.72 -11.50 16.19
C MET A 140 -3.79 -10.55 15.66
N TRP A 141 -4.94 -11.11 15.31
CA TRP A 141 -6.10 -10.33 14.84
C TRP A 141 -6.91 -9.82 16.02
N LEU A 142 -7.17 -8.52 16.00
CA LEU A 142 -7.93 -7.80 17.01
C LEU A 142 -9.15 -7.17 16.34
N THR A 143 -10.32 -7.36 16.93
CA THR A 143 -11.57 -6.73 16.47
C THR A 143 -11.84 -5.53 17.35
N LEU A 144 -11.76 -4.33 16.78
CA LEU A 144 -12.14 -3.10 17.45
C LEU A 144 -13.58 -2.77 17.05
N SER A 145 -14.42 -2.38 18.00
CA SER A 145 -15.79 -1.94 17.71
C SER A 145 -16.03 -0.52 18.24
N ARG A 146 -17.10 0.14 17.79
CA ARG A 146 -17.48 1.46 18.34
C ARG A 146 -17.81 1.39 19.83
N GLU A 147 -18.41 0.28 20.28
CA GLU A 147 -18.76 0.06 21.69
C GLU A 147 -17.51 -0.24 22.54
N ARG A 148 -16.58 -1.05 21.99
CA ARG A 148 -15.31 -1.40 22.62
C ARG A 148 -14.15 -0.98 21.70
N PRO A 149 -13.81 0.33 21.69
CA PRO A 149 -12.86 0.88 20.73
C PRO A 149 -11.40 0.59 21.09
N LEU A 150 -11.12 -0.06 22.20
CA LEU A 150 -9.77 -0.29 22.68
C LEU A 150 -9.56 -1.78 22.90
N GLU A 151 -8.55 -2.34 22.22
CA GLU A 151 -8.13 -3.72 22.43
C GLU A 151 -6.63 -3.85 22.66
N ARG A 152 -6.26 -4.91 23.38
CA ARG A 152 -4.87 -5.23 23.72
C ARG A 152 -4.45 -6.51 23.01
N CYS A 153 -3.29 -6.46 22.36
CA CYS A 153 -2.67 -7.68 21.85
C CYS A 153 -2.30 -8.61 23.01
N THR A 154 -2.70 -9.87 22.94
CA THR A 154 -2.43 -10.88 23.99
C THR A 154 -0.97 -11.33 24.03
N GLU A 155 -0.19 -11.06 22.98
CA GLU A 155 1.19 -11.50 22.87
C GLU A 155 2.18 -10.39 23.22
N CYS A 156 2.18 -9.28 22.49
CA CYS A 156 3.08 -8.15 22.76
C CYS A 156 2.53 -7.09 23.73
N GLY A 157 1.24 -7.17 24.09
CA GLY A 157 0.61 -6.18 24.97
C GLY A 157 0.33 -4.82 24.32
N ASN A 158 0.56 -4.67 23.00
CA ASN A 158 0.30 -3.45 22.26
C ASN A 158 -1.17 -3.04 22.36
N VAL A 159 -1.41 -1.78 22.72
CA VAL A 159 -2.76 -1.22 22.87
C VAL A 159 -3.14 -0.43 21.62
N ILE A 160 -4.26 -0.80 21.01
CA ILE A 160 -4.76 -0.18 19.79
C ILE A 160 -6.15 0.37 20.07
N LYS A 161 -6.40 1.60 19.62
CA LYS A 161 -7.67 2.29 19.75
C LYS A 161 -8.24 2.65 18.38
N MET A 162 -9.49 2.31 18.15
CA MET A 162 -10.25 2.72 16.98
C MET A 162 -10.72 4.17 17.12
N GLU A 163 -10.44 4.97 16.10
CA GLU A 163 -11.01 6.29 15.88
C GLU A 163 -12.00 6.20 14.73
N TYR A 164 -13.28 6.51 15.00
CA TYR A 164 -14.31 6.49 13.98
C TYR A 164 -14.29 7.76 13.13
N VAL A 165 -14.15 7.62 11.82
CA VAL A 165 -14.05 8.74 10.85
C VAL A 165 -15.23 8.76 9.86
N GLY A 166 -16.19 7.84 9.99
CA GLY A 166 -17.35 7.75 9.10
C GLY A 166 -18.51 8.69 9.46
N PRO A 167 -19.56 8.75 8.63
CA PRO A 167 -20.79 9.50 8.92
C PRO A 167 -21.58 8.88 10.09
N GLU A 168 -22.27 9.68 10.90
CA GLU A 168 -22.99 9.18 12.09
C GLU A 168 -24.15 8.23 11.76
N ASP A 169 -24.86 8.46 10.64
CA ASP A 169 -26.08 7.73 10.23
C ASP A 169 -25.82 6.40 9.48
N ALA A 170 -24.64 5.80 9.63
CA ALA A 170 -24.36 4.52 8.98
C ALA A 170 -25.19 3.40 9.62
N HIS A 171 -26.28 2.99 8.96
CA HIS A 171 -27.05 1.80 9.32
C HIS A 171 -26.16 0.56 9.24
N SER A 172 -25.78 0.02 10.39
CA SER A 172 -25.18 -1.30 10.47
C SER A 172 -26.28 -2.33 10.72
N ASP A 173 -26.41 -3.30 9.82
CA ASP A 173 -27.20 -4.52 10.03
C ASP A 173 -26.40 -5.55 10.86
N ALA A 174 -25.35 -5.11 11.57
CA ALA A 174 -24.53 -5.97 12.39
C ALA A 174 -25.40 -6.51 13.53
N GLN A 175 -25.50 -7.84 13.59
CA GLN A 175 -26.11 -8.47 14.76
C GLN A 175 -25.24 -8.12 15.96
N PRO A 176 -25.84 -7.73 17.11
CA PRO A 176 -25.07 -7.46 18.30
C PRO A 176 -24.25 -8.69 18.67
N ASP A 177 -22.99 -8.47 19.01
CA ASP A 177 -22.07 -9.53 19.39
C ASP A 177 -22.67 -10.41 20.50
N ALA A 178 -22.40 -11.71 20.40
CA ALA A 178 -22.74 -12.63 21.46
C ALA A 178 -22.00 -12.22 22.73
N LYS A 179 -22.73 -11.97 23.81
CA LYS A 179 -22.15 -11.53 25.09
C LYS A 179 -21.06 -12.50 25.53
N THR A 180 -19.86 -11.97 25.70
CA THR A 180 -18.70 -12.71 26.19
C THR A 180 -18.51 -12.46 27.69
N MET A 181 -17.60 -13.21 28.32
CA MET A 181 -17.26 -12.98 29.73
C MET A 181 -16.78 -11.53 29.99
N ALA A 182 -16.18 -10.88 28.99
CA ALA A 182 -15.68 -9.52 29.11
C ALA A 182 -16.80 -8.49 29.37
N ASP A 183 -18.01 -8.74 28.86
CA ASP A 183 -19.15 -7.82 29.03
C ASP A 183 -19.71 -7.81 30.46
N PHE A 184 -19.40 -8.84 31.24
CA PHE A 184 -19.77 -8.93 32.65
C PHE A 184 -18.71 -8.35 33.59
N VAL A 185 -17.54 -7.98 33.06
CA VAL A 185 -16.51 -7.27 33.82
C VAL A 185 -16.96 -5.82 33.98
N LYS A 186 -16.82 -5.25 35.17
CA LYS A 186 -17.23 -3.86 35.39
C LYS A 186 -16.32 -2.90 34.62
N PRO A 187 -16.84 -1.77 34.10
CA PRO A 187 -16.04 -0.81 33.34
C PRO A 187 -14.80 -0.32 34.09
N GLU A 188 -14.85 -0.26 35.43
CA GLU A 188 -13.70 0.13 36.25
C GLU A 188 -12.51 -0.82 36.12
N TYR A 189 -12.71 -2.06 35.67
CA TYR A 189 -11.64 -3.06 35.54
C TYR A 189 -11.13 -3.24 34.11
N TYR A 190 -11.68 -2.53 33.12
CA TYR A 190 -11.25 -2.71 31.73
C TYR A 190 -9.79 -2.31 31.53
N TYR A 191 -9.33 -1.30 32.28
CA TYR A 191 -8.11 -0.55 31.96
C TYR A 191 -7.21 -0.25 33.17
N ASN A 192 -7.51 -0.88 34.33
CA ASN A 192 -6.69 -0.79 35.56
C ASN A 192 -5.54 -1.81 35.57
#